data_AF-A0A0B6Y4U8-F1
#
_entry.id   AF-A0A0B6Y4U8-F1
#
_cell.length_a   1.000
_cell.length_b   1.000
_cell.length_c   1.000
_cell.angle_alpha   90.00
_cell.angle_beta   90.00
_cell.angle_gamma   90.00
#
_symmetry.space_group_name_H-M   'P 1'
#
loop_
_entity.id
_entity.type
_entity.pdbx_description
1 polymer ?
#
loop_
_entity_poly.entity_id
_entity_poly.type
_entity_poly.pdbx_seq_one_letter_code
_entity_poly.pdbx_strand_id
1 'polypeptide(L)'
;RETAVQELAQTLTLIPKDNYIILKYICQFLREVGQHESTNKMSLMSLGTVFSYNFIRHIDNENNQLFLLTADLGQNLIYMLLKYYMQVFIH
;
A
#
# COMPACT_ATOMS: atom_id res chain seq x y z
N ARG A 1 14.61 -4.29 -7.85
CA ARG A 1 13.28 -4.67 -7.30
C ARG A 1 13.42 -5.22 -5.88
N GLU A 2 14.32 -6.17 -5.64
CA GLU A 2 14.59 -6.72 -4.30
C GLU A 2 15.06 -5.64 -3.30
N THR A 3 15.95 -4.73 -3.74
CA THR A 3 16.39 -3.56 -2.96
C THR A 3 15.22 -2.65 -2.54
N ALA A 4 14.29 -2.35 -3.45
CA ALA A 4 13.14 -1.49 -3.15
C ALA A 4 12.16 -2.12 -2.14
N VAL A 5 12.01 -3.45 -2.15
CA VAL A 5 11.19 -4.17 -1.16
C VAL A 5 11.86 -4.11 0.21
N GLN A 6 13.18 -4.25 0.27
CA GLN A 6 13.95 -4.14 1.51
C GLN A 6 13.90 -2.72 2.09
N GLU A 7 14.08 -1.70 1.26
CA GLU A 7 13.95 -0.28 1.65
C GLU A 7 12.55 0.03 2.16
N LEU A 8 11.51 -0.53 1.53
CA LEU A 8 10.14 -0.40 1.99
C LEU A 8 9.96 -1.05 3.38
N ALA A 9 10.46 -2.27 3.58
CA ALA A 9 10.41 -2.95 4.87
C ALA A 9 11.10 -2.13 5.98
N GLN A 10 12.28 -1.56 5.69
CA GLN A 10 13.00 -0.67 6.60
C GLN A 10 12.21 0.61 6.89
N THR A 11 11.57 1.19 5.88
CA THR A 11 10.76 2.41 6.06
C THR A 11 9.57 2.15 6.97
N LEU A 12 8.94 0.97 6.87
CA LEU A 12 7.81 0.63 7.75
C LEU A 12 8.20 0.54 9.23
N THR A 13 9.48 0.30 9.57
CA THR A 13 9.91 0.30 10.97
C THR A 13 9.89 1.69 11.61
N LEU A 14 9.79 2.74 10.80
CA LEU A 14 9.72 4.13 11.27
C LEU A 14 8.28 4.59 11.59
N ILE A 15 7.27 3.80 11.18
CA ILE A 15 5.87 4.10 11.45
C ILE A 15 5.56 3.82 12.93
N PRO A 16 4.75 4.66 13.61
CA PRO A 16 4.30 4.36 14.97
C PRO A 16 3.69 2.95 15.08
N LYS A 17 3.99 2.26 16.19
CA LYS A 17 3.65 0.83 16.38
C LYS A 17 2.19 0.52 16.09
N ASP A 18 1.26 1.32 16.61
CA ASP A 18 -0.18 1.07 16.45
C ASP A 18 -0.60 1.24 14.98
N ASN A 19 -0.07 2.27 14.30
CA ASN A 19 -0.28 2.49 12.88
C ASN A 19 0.29 1.34 12.03
N TYR A 20 1.46 0.81 12.40
CA TYR A 20 2.03 -0.36 11.72
C TYR A 20 1.11 -1.59 11.86
N ILE A 21 0.60 -1.87 13.06
CA ILE A 21 -0.32 -3.00 13.31
C ILE A 21 -1.59 -2.86 12.47
N ILE A 22 -2.19 -1.67 12.45
CA ILE A 22 -3.39 -1.39 11.65
C ILE A 22 -3.09 -1.54 10.17
N LEU A 23 -1.99 -0.95 9.67
CA LEU A 23 -1.59 -1.05 8.27
C LEU A 23 -1.37 -2.52 7.86
N LYS A 24 -0.66 -3.29 8.68
CA LYS A 24 -0.43 -4.73 8.46
C LYS A 24 -1.74 -5.50 8.36
N TYR A 25 -2.69 -5.23 9.26
CA TYR A 25 -3.99 -5.89 9.26
C TYR A 25 -4.80 -5.56 8.00
N ILE A 26 -4.90 -4.29 7.62
CA ILE A 26 -5.64 -3.90 6.42
C ILE A 26 -4.96 -4.44 5.16
N CYS A 27 -3.62 -4.38 5.07
CA CYS A 27 -2.88 -4.97 3.94
C CYS A 27 -3.09 -6.49 3.85
N GLN A 28 -3.18 -7.19 4.98
CA GLN A 28 -3.49 -8.62 4.99
C GLN A 28 -4.88 -8.88 4.39
N PHE A 29 -5.89 -8.17 4.89
CA PHE A 29 -7.26 -8.28 4.40
C PHE A 29 -7.37 -7.99 2.90
N LEU A 30 -6.77 -6.90 2.43
CA LEU A 30 -6.79 -6.53 1.00
C LEU A 30 -6.05 -7.55 0.13
N ARG A 31 -4.98 -8.16 0.64
CA ARG A 31 -4.29 -9.25 -0.05
C ARG A 31 -5.21 -10.46 -0.21
N GLU A 32 -5.94 -10.83 0.84
CA GLU A 32 -6.93 -11.93 0.79
C GLU A 32 -8.05 -11.63 -0.21
N VAL A 33 -8.55 -10.39 -0.26
CA VAL A 33 -9.51 -9.94 -1.29
C VAL A 33 -8.91 -10.12 -2.69
N GLY A 34 -7.66 -9.69 -2.91
CA GLY A 34 -6.98 -9.84 -4.20
C GLY A 34 -6.72 -11.29 -4.62
N GLN A 35 -6.65 -12.23 -3.68
CA GLN A 35 -6.55 -13.67 -4.02
C GLN A 35 -7.85 -14.23 -4.61
N HIS A 36 -8.98 -13.55 -4.43
CA HIS A 36 -10.30 -13.94 -4.94
C HIS A 36 -10.70 -13.16 -6.21
N GLU A 37 -9.72 -12.61 -6.96
CA GLU A 37 -9.92 -11.80 -8.16
C GLU A 37 -10.84 -12.46 -9.20
N SER A 38 -10.77 -13.79 -9.37
CA SER A 38 -11.61 -14.53 -10.32
C SER A 38 -13.12 -14.32 -10.08
N THR A 39 -13.51 -14.06 -8.83
CA THR A 39 -14.91 -13.88 -8.41
C THR A 39 -15.25 -12.40 -8.22
N ASN A 40 -14.43 -11.65 -7.46
CA ASN A 40 -14.74 -10.26 -7.11
C ASN A 40 -14.24 -9.23 -8.13
N LYS A 41 -13.44 -9.66 -9.13
CA LYS A 41 -12.85 -8.82 -10.18
C LYS A 41 -11.90 -7.72 -9.68
N MET A 42 -11.42 -7.84 -8.45
CA MET A 42 -10.50 -6.89 -7.83
C MET A 42 -9.07 -7.44 -7.83
N SER A 43 -8.26 -7.00 -8.79
CA SER A 43 -6.82 -7.27 -8.81
C SER A 43 -6.08 -6.46 -7.74
N LEU A 44 -4.87 -6.88 -7.35
CA LEU A 44 -4.01 -6.09 -6.45
C LEU A 44 -3.76 -4.67 -6.98
N MET A 45 -3.72 -4.52 -8.31
CA MET A 45 -3.51 -3.23 -8.96
C MET A 45 -4.74 -2.32 -8.82
N SER A 46 -5.95 -2.87 -9.00
CA SER A 46 -7.21 -2.14 -8.80
C SER A 46 -7.44 -1.77 -7.34
N LEU A 47 -7.09 -2.66 -6.40
CA LEU A 47 -7.11 -2.38 -4.97
C LEU A 47 -6.12 -1.25 -4.64
N GLY A 48 -4.91 -1.29 -5.22
CA GLY A 48 -3.95 -0.20 -5.10
C GLY A 48 -4.50 1.15 -5.56
N THR A 49 -5.21 1.20 -6.68
CA THR A 49 -5.82 2.43 -7.21
C THR A 49 -6.86 3.03 -6.26
N VAL A 50 -7.70 2.18 -5.64
CA VAL A 50 -8.80 2.65 -4.79
C VAL A 50 -8.32 2.98 -3.38
N PHE A 51 -7.37 2.21 -2.84
CA PHE A 51 -6.92 2.36 -1.46
C PHE A 51 -5.71 3.30 -1.29
N SER A 52 -4.99 3.66 -2.35
CA SER A 52 -3.85 4.59 -2.28
C SER A 52 -4.19 5.89 -1.56
N TYR A 53 -5.33 6.49 -1.90
CA TYR A 53 -5.80 7.75 -1.33
C TYR A 53 -6.20 7.68 0.15
N ASN A 54 -6.55 6.48 0.63
CA ASN A 54 -6.92 6.27 2.02
C ASN A 54 -5.69 6.05 2.91
N PHE A 55 -4.63 5.48 2.35
CA PHE A 55 -3.44 5.07 3.08
C PHE A 55 -2.35 6.13 3.06
N ILE A 56 -2.22 6.84 1.95
CA ILE A 56 -1.16 7.82 1.72
C ILE A 56 -1.85 9.15 1.44
N ARG A 57 -1.66 10.09 2.35
CA ARG A 57 -2.12 11.47 2.20
C ARG A 57 -0.91 12.38 2.14
N HIS A 58 -0.92 13.30 1.18
CA HIS A 58 0.07 14.36 1.13
C HIS A 58 -0.09 15.25 2.35
N ILE A 59 1.03 15.73 2.90
CA ILE A 59 0.99 16.69 4.02
C ILE A 59 0.35 18.00 3.54
N ASP A 60 0.57 18.36 2.27
CA ASP A 60 -0.10 19.45 1.59
C ASP A 60 -1.38 18.94 0.90
N ASN A 61 -2.51 19.10 1.58
CA ASN A 61 -3.82 18.68 1.09
C ASN A 61 -4.50 19.73 0.18
N GLU A 62 -3.90 20.92 0.00
CA GLU A 62 -4.49 21.99 -0.82
C GLU A 62 -4.00 21.96 -2.27
N ASN A 63 -2.89 21.26 -2.55
CA ASN A 63 -2.35 21.14 -3.89
C ASN A 63 -2.99 19.98 -4.68
N ASN A 64 -4.18 20.23 -5.23
CA ASN A 64 -4.91 19.28 -6.08
C ASN A 64 -4.10 18.78 -7.30
N GLN A 65 -3.11 19.56 -7.78
CA GLN A 65 -2.26 19.15 -8.90
C GLN A 65 -1.25 18.09 -8.47
N LEU A 66 -0.61 18.27 -7.30
CA LEU A 66 0.34 17.30 -6.76
C LEU A 66 -0.32 15.94 -6.48
N PHE A 67 -1.56 15.97 -5.98
CA PHE A 67 -2.36 14.76 -5.76
C PHE A 67 -2.56 13.94 -7.04
N LEU A 68 -2.94 14.59 -8.14
CA LEU A 68 -3.14 13.91 -9.43
C LEU A 68 -1.82 13.39 -10.01
N LEU A 69 -0.75 14.20 -9.92
CA LEU A 69 0.57 13.87 -10.51
C LEU A 69 1.29 12.72 -9.79
N THR A 70 0.85 12.34 -8.59
CA THR A 70 1.48 11.30 -7.76
C THR A 70 0.57 10.11 -7.49
N ALA A 71 -0.61 10.06 -8.11
CA ALA A 71 -1.58 8.99 -7.93
C ALA A 71 -1.00 7.60 -8.28
N ASP A 72 -0.15 7.55 -9.31
CA ASP A 72 0.53 6.32 -9.74
C ASP A 72 1.54 5.83 -8.68
N LEU A 73 2.27 6.73 -8.02
CA LEU A 73 3.19 6.41 -6.94
C LEU A 73 2.45 5.80 -5.76
N GLY A 74 1.31 6.39 -5.37
CA GLY A 74 0.46 5.87 -4.31
C GLY A 74 -0.07 4.47 -4.64
N GLN A 75 -0.60 4.29 -5.85
CA GLN A 75 -1.07 2.98 -6.33
C GLN A 75 0.06 1.93 -6.31
N ASN A 76 1.23 2.28 -6.85
CA ASN A 76 2.37 1.38 -6.92
C ASN A 76 2.87 1.00 -5.52
N LEU A 77 2.88 1.94 -4.58
CA LEU A 77 3.24 1.66 -3.19
C LEU A 77 2.27 0.65 -2.55
N ILE A 78 0.96 0.84 -2.69
CA ILE A 78 -0.03 -0.12 -2.17
C ILE A 78 0.12 -1.47 -2.86
N TYR A 79 0.27 -1.50 -4.18
CA TYR A 79 0.53 -2.75 -4.91
C TYR A 79 1.75 -3.49 -4.35
N MET A 80 2.85 -2.78 -4.08
CA MET A 80 4.06 -3.34 -3.49
C MET A 80 3.81 -3.90 -2.09
N LEU A 81 3.09 -3.18 -1.22
CA LEU A 81 2.72 -3.63 0.13
C LEU A 81 1.89 -4.93 0.10
N LEU A 82 0.95 -5.05 -0.85
CA LEU A 82 0.11 -6.24 -0.96
C LEU A 82 0.84 -7.41 -1.63
N LYS A 83 1.56 -7.15 -2.73
CA LYS A 83 2.24 -8.18 -3.52
C LYS A 83 3.39 -8.82 -2.74
N TYR A 84 4.15 -8.02 -1.99
CA TYR A 84 5.32 -8.45 -1.21
C TYR A 84 5.05 -8.45 0.29
N TYR A 85 3.79 -8.67 0.68
CA TYR A 85 3.34 -8.61 2.07
C TYR A 85 4.25 -9.38 3.05
N MET A 86 4.65 -10.60 2.70
CA MET A 86 5.47 -11.46 3.56
C MET A 86 6.91 -10.93 3.72
N GLN A 87 7.43 -10.22 2.72
CA GLN A 87 8.77 -9.63 2.76
C GLN A 87 8.78 -8.27 3.47
N VAL A 88 7.66 -7.55 3.43
CA VAL A 88 7.57 -6.17 3.91
C VAL A 88 7.08 -6.11 5.36
N PHE A 89 6.17 -7.00 5.78
CA PHE A 89 5.63 -7.04 7.14
C PHE A 89 6.25 -8.16 7.98
N ILE A 90 7.52 -7.99 8.34
CA ILE A 90 8.34 -9.00 9.03
C ILE A 90 8.10 -9.04 10.55
N HIS A 91 7.60 -7.95 11.14
CA HIS A 91 7.41 -7.77 12.59
C HIS A 91 5.95 -7.93 13.01
#